data_AF-A0A0F8XV91-F1
#
_entry.id   AF-A0A0F8XV91-F1
#
_cell.length_a   1.000
_cell.length_b   1.000
_cell.length_c   1.000
_cell.angle_alpha   90.00
_cell.angle_beta   90.00
_cell.angle_gamma   90.00
#
_symmetry.space_group_name_H-M   'P 1'
#
loop_
_entity.id
_entity.type
_entity.pdbx_description
1 polymer ?
#
loop_
_entity_poly.entity_id
_entity_poly.type
_entity_poly.pdbx_seq_one_letter_code
_entity_poly.pdbx_strand_id
1 'polypeptide(L)'
;MTRSGVGILDDNEEADIAGFMLEACGISSTDFLMNERLLTRENFEKNFKFLVKMAENRGYRRSSYFVLGYFILLTGTGISEKMRQKILNAAKWEHEEGYWHDKGFALKRKIYLEEFREKIRIHKAGTKLHPAIFKYDWMDFLASKVLIGVKQFQNFNESREFYDIEHVNLDGCNLKSIPEEIYDLRNLKTLSLEFNQISEIDKETSNLVSLKHLYLDYNQLESLPESIGNLLSLKGLSVVHNNVERLPISIKKLKNLKYIYVRGTGINRVPIFLKNSRFDTLSETIYL
;
A
#
# COMPACT_ATOMS: atom_id res chain seq x y z
N MET A 1 -14.72 -1.52 36.54
CA MET A 1 -15.90 -1.96 35.77
C MET A 1 -15.70 -1.55 34.32
N THR A 2 -15.93 -2.51 33.42
CA THR A 2 -16.00 -2.42 31.94
C THR A 2 -14.82 -1.79 31.19
N ARG A 3 -13.89 -2.66 30.79
CA ARG A 3 -13.06 -2.51 29.58
C ARG A 3 -13.97 -2.30 28.36
N SER A 4 -13.81 -1.19 27.66
CA SER A 4 -14.19 -1.00 26.25
C SER A 4 -12.90 -0.54 25.55
N GLY A 5 -12.15 -1.41 24.90
CA GLY A 5 -12.56 -2.02 23.64
C GLY A 5 -12.34 -1.01 22.51
N VAL A 6 -11.13 -0.47 22.37
CA VAL A 6 -10.74 0.33 21.20
C VAL A 6 -9.88 -0.58 20.34
N GLY A 7 -10.53 -1.17 19.33
CA GLY A 7 -9.86 -1.97 18.31
C GLY A 7 -8.85 -1.14 17.54
N ILE A 8 -7.66 -1.69 17.40
CA ILE A 8 -6.54 -1.16 16.63
C ILE A 8 -6.87 -1.26 15.13
N LEU A 9 -6.35 -0.26 14.42
CA LEU A 9 -6.54 0.18 13.03
C LEU A 9 -6.21 -0.89 11.99
N ASP A 10 -6.88 -0.81 10.83
CA ASP A 10 -6.41 -1.45 9.61
C ASP A 10 -5.62 -0.36 8.86
N ASP A 11 -4.30 -0.48 8.89
CA ASP A 11 -3.27 0.33 8.22
C ASP A 11 -2.09 -0.63 7.94
N ASN A 12 -2.37 -1.92 7.69
CA ASN A 12 -1.41 -3.00 7.98
C ASN A 12 -0.14 -3.02 7.12
N GLU A 13 -0.01 -2.24 6.05
CA GLU A 13 1.27 -2.07 5.34
C GLU A 13 1.97 -0.73 5.66
N GLU A 14 1.24 0.39 5.78
CA GLU A 14 1.83 1.68 6.16
C GLU A 14 2.12 1.80 7.66
N ALA A 15 1.29 1.24 8.55
CA ALA A 15 1.52 1.20 9.99
C ALA A 15 2.58 0.17 10.38
N ASP A 16 2.77 -0.91 9.63
CA ASP A 16 3.89 -1.83 9.84
C ASP A 16 5.21 -1.16 9.45
N ILE A 17 5.22 -0.42 8.33
CA ILE A 17 6.35 0.38 7.91
C ILE A 17 6.62 1.53 8.91
N ALA A 18 5.59 2.23 9.38
CA ALA A 18 5.69 3.35 10.33
C ALA A 18 5.96 2.93 11.79
N GLY A 19 5.48 1.75 12.20
CA GLY A 19 5.81 1.12 13.48
C GLY A 19 7.26 0.65 13.51
N PHE A 20 7.73 -0.01 12.44
CA PHE A 20 9.15 -0.27 12.24
C PHE A 20 9.97 1.03 12.21
N MET A 21 9.46 2.14 11.66
CA MET A 21 10.13 3.45 11.63
C MET A 21 10.40 4.04 13.02
N LEU A 22 9.45 3.93 13.95
CA LEU A 22 9.60 4.44 15.30
C LEU A 22 10.60 3.61 16.11
N GLU A 23 10.49 2.28 16.04
CA GLU A 23 11.44 1.37 16.67
C GLU A 23 12.85 1.47 16.07
N ALA A 24 12.96 1.63 14.75
CA ALA A 24 14.21 1.87 14.04
C ALA A 24 14.90 3.14 14.49
N CYS A 25 14.13 4.19 14.72
CA CYS A 25 14.65 5.44 15.22
C CYS A 25 15.00 5.33 16.70
N GLY A 26 14.44 4.40 17.48
CA GLY A 26 14.58 4.40 18.94
C GLY A 26 13.70 5.46 19.60
N ILE A 27 12.54 5.72 19.00
CA ILE A 27 11.47 6.54 19.55
C ILE A 27 10.46 5.55 20.13
N SER A 28 10.19 5.66 21.43
CA SER A 28 9.14 4.87 22.05
C SER A 28 7.82 5.18 21.36
N SER A 29 7.11 4.14 20.88
CA SER A 29 5.77 4.30 20.32
C SER A 29 4.85 5.04 21.29
N THR A 30 5.06 4.89 22.60
CA THR A 30 4.33 5.58 23.67
C THR A 30 4.68 7.06 23.81
N ASP A 31 5.96 7.45 23.75
CA ASP A 31 6.37 8.87 23.83
C ASP A 31 5.90 9.69 22.62
N PHE A 32 5.73 9.02 21.49
CA PHE A 32 5.31 9.61 20.23
C PHE A 32 3.79 9.74 20.11
N LEU A 33 3.04 8.72 20.53
CA LEU A 33 1.57 8.74 20.59
C LEU A 33 1.03 9.78 21.58
N MET A 34 1.78 10.10 22.65
CA MET A 34 1.40 11.14 23.61
C MET A 34 1.61 12.57 23.10
N ASN A 35 2.23 12.76 21.93
CA ASN A 35 2.65 14.08 21.44
C ASN A 35 2.20 14.31 19.99
N GLU A 36 0.90 14.07 19.71
CA GLU A 36 0.10 14.48 18.52
C GLU A 36 0.77 14.59 17.12
N ARG A 37 1.86 13.88 16.84
CA ARG A 37 2.55 13.91 15.54
C ARG A 37 2.27 12.63 14.78
N LEU A 38 1.04 12.49 14.28
CA LEU A 38 0.65 11.39 13.41
C LEU A 38 1.64 11.21 12.24
N LEU A 39 2.01 9.97 11.94
CA LEU A 39 2.92 9.57 10.85
C LEU A 39 2.25 9.76 9.48
N THR A 40 1.85 10.98 9.16
CA THR A 40 1.41 11.33 7.82
C THR A 40 2.63 11.57 6.94
N ARG A 41 2.54 11.19 5.67
CA ARG A 41 3.54 11.54 4.63
C ARG A 41 3.99 13.01 4.71
N GLU A 42 3.03 13.92 4.91
CA GLU A 42 3.26 15.36 5.07
C GLU A 42 4.15 15.68 6.28
N ASN A 43 3.90 15.07 7.44
CA ASN A 43 4.74 15.25 8.63
C ASN A 43 6.15 14.67 8.41
N PHE A 44 6.29 13.56 7.69
CA PHE A 44 7.60 13.01 7.38
C PHE A 44 8.39 13.89 6.41
N GLU A 45 7.76 14.35 5.33
CA GLU A 45 8.37 15.25 4.34
C GLU A 45 8.82 16.57 4.99
N LYS A 46 7.97 17.15 5.85
CA LYS A 46 8.29 18.37 6.62
C LYS A 46 9.48 18.20 7.58
N ASN A 47 9.67 17.00 8.13
CA ASN A 47 10.70 16.73 9.13
C ASN A 47 11.89 15.92 8.57
N PHE A 48 11.95 15.67 7.27
CA PHE A 48 12.90 14.75 6.64
C PHE A 48 14.38 15.05 7.01
N LYS A 49 14.80 16.32 6.92
CA LYS A 49 16.18 16.73 7.26
C LYS A 49 16.55 16.40 8.71
N PHE A 50 15.60 16.50 9.64
CA PHE A 50 15.80 16.19 11.05
C PHE A 50 15.89 14.67 11.27
N LEU A 51 15.04 13.90 10.59
CA LEU A 51 15.04 12.44 10.64
C LEU A 51 16.33 11.83 10.05
N VAL A 52 16.83 12.38 8.94
CA VAL A 52 18.15 12.05 8.38
C VAL A 52 19.25 12.26 9.42
N LYS A 53 19.28 13.44 10.06
CA LYS A 53 20.29 13.77 11.07
C LYS A 53 20.19 12.86 12.30
N MET A 54 18.98 12.49 12.72
CA MET A 54 18.77 11.55 13.83
C MET A 54 19.28 10.14 13.48
N ALA A 55 18.98 9.63 12.28
CA ALA A 55 19.47 8.34 11.81
C ALA A 55 21.00 8.33 11.63
N GLU A 56 21.58 9.43 11.15
CA GLU A 56 23.04 9.62 11.05
C GLU A 56 23.71 9.60 12.42
N ASN A 57 23.12 10.27 13.42
CA ASN A 57 23.65 10.37 14.78
C ASN A 57 23.49 9.06 15.58
N ARG A 58 22.48 8.24 15.30
CA ARG A 58 22.20 7.00 16.03
C ARG A 58 22.96 5.77 15.51
N GLY A 59 23.61 5.87 14.36
CA GLY A 59 24.76 5.06 13.96
C GLY A 59 24.60 3.53 13.76
N TYR A 60 23.53 2.86 14.20
CA TYR A 60 23.59 1.39 14.35
C TYR A 60 22.31 0.58 14.05
N ARG A 61 21.21 1.17 13.59
CA ARG A 61 19.99 0.38 13.26
C ARG A 61 19.78 0.29 11.75
N ARG A 62 19.89 -0.93 11.20
CA ARG A 62 19.63 -1.26 9.78
C ARG A 62 18.28 -0.72 9.32
N SER A 63 17.29 -0.79 10.19
CA SER A 63 15.94 -0.31 9.97
C SER A 63 15.84 1.19 9.71
N SER A 64 16.72 2.03 10.30
CA SER A 64 16.73 3.46 10.01
C SER A 64 17.11 3.75 8.55
N TYR A 65 17.97 2.92 7.98
CA TYR A 65 18.40 3.07 6.59
C TYR A 65 17.35 2.61 5.58
N PHE A 66 16.55 1.58 5.92
CA PHE A 66 15.39 1.20 5.09
C PHE A 66 14.40 2.34 4.94
N VAL A 67 14.08 2.96 6.07
CA VAL A 67 13.15 4.09 6.14
C VAL A 67 13.66 5.27 5.33
N LEU A 68 14.93 5.63 5.53
CA LEU A 68 15.53 6.70 4.75
C LEU A 68 15.45 6.40 3.26
N GLY A 69 15.88 5.21 2.83
CA GLY A 69 15.82 4.85 1.43
C GLY A 69 14.39 4.86 0.87
N TYR A 70 13.40 4.39 1.65
CA TYR A 70 12.00 4.41 1.24
C TYR A 70 11.53 5.83 0.92
N PHE A 71 11.83 6.77 1.80
CA PHE A 71 11.46 8.18 1.58
C PHE A 71 12.29 8.88 0.51
N ILE A 72 13.56 8.52 0.37
CA ILE A 72 14.41 9.01 -0.72
C ILE A 72 13.75 8.67 -2.06
N LEU A 73 13.30 7.42 -2.21
CA LEU A 73 12.62 6.97 -3.42
C LEU A 73 11.28 7.69 -3.59
N LEU A 74 10.45 7.79 -2.56
CA LEU A 74 9.14 8.47 -2.67
C LEU A 74 9.22 9.96 -2.99
N THR A 75 10.15 10.66 -2.35
CA THR A 75 10.26 12.12 -2.47
C THR A 75 11.18 12.55 -3.60
N GLY A 76 12.02 11.65 -4.10
CA GLY A 76 13.09 11.94 -5.05
C GLY A 76 14.22 12.77 -4.43
N THR A 77 14.33 12.78 -3.10
CA THR A 77 15.32 13.62 -2.42
C THR A 77 16.74 13.12 -2.70
N GLY A 78 17.62 14.02 -3.13
CA GLY A 78 19.03 13.71 -3.37
C GLY A 78 19.75 13.19 -2.12
N ILE A 79 20.65 12.21 -2.32
CA ILE A 79 21.41 11.57 -1.23
C ILE A 79 22.89 11.54 -1.52
N SER A 80 23.70 11.60 -0.46
CA SER A 80 25.15 11.44 -0.58
C SER A 80 25.50 9.99 -0.88
N GLU A 81 26.61 9.77 -1.58
CA GLU A 81 27.07 8.41 -1.93
C GLU A 81 27.40 7.58 -0.68
N LYS A 82 27.95 8.24 0.36
CA LYS A 82 28.17 7.62 1.67
C LYS A 82 26.87 7.11 2.29
N MET A 83 25.78 7.86 2.19
CA MET A 83 24.46 7.45 2.70
C MET A 83 23.88 6.33 1.83
N ARG A 84 23.99 6.44 0.50
CA ARG A 84 23.55 5.40 -0.44
C ARG A 84 24.15 4.05 -0.07
N GLN A 85 25.46 3.99 0.17
CA GLN A 85 26.13 2.73 0.51
C GLN A 85 25.66 2.15 1.85
N LYS A 86 25.35 3.00 2.85
CA LYS A 86 24.79 2.55 4.14
C LYS A 86 23.41 1.91 3.96
N ILE A 87 22.56 2.50 3.13
CA ILE A 87 21.24 1.95 2.80
C ILE A 87 21.37 0.62 2.06
N LEU A 88 22.25 0.56 1.05
CA LEU A 88 22.50 -0.68 0.29
C LEU A 88 23.02 -1.82 1.17
N ASN A 89 23.86 -1.52 2.15
CA ASN A 89 24.42 -2.51 3.08
C ASN A 89 23.41 -2.98 4.12
N ALA A 90 22.56 -2.07 4.61
CA ALA A 90 21.49 -2.42 5.54
C ALA A 90 20.45 -3.34 4.90
N ALA A 91 20.24 -3.21 3.59
CA ALA A 91 19.22 -3.91 2.85
C ALA A 91 19.57 -5.31 2.32
N LYS A 92 20.76 -5.81 2.65
CA LYS A 92 21.21 -7.16 2.28
C LYS A 92 20.30 -8.25 2.89
N TRP A 93 19.87 -9.23 2.09
CA TRP A 93 19.04 -10.35 2.54
C TRP A 93 19.76 -11.24 3.56
N GLU A 94 21.08 -11.34 3.44
CA GLU A 94 21.97 -12.13 4.28
C GLU A 94 21.82 -11.82 5.79
N HIS A 95 21.24 -10.65 6.11
CA HIS A 95 20.92 -10.20 7.45
C HIS A 95 19.65 -10.80 8.06
N GLU A 96 18.73 -11.29 7.23
CA GLU A 96 17.40 -11.80 7.57
C GLU A 96 17.20 -13.28 7.16
N GLU A 97 18.20 -13.89 6.53
CA GLU A 97 18.17 -15.30 6.13
C GLU A 97 18.04 -16.22 7.36
N GLY A 98 17.05 -17.12 7.31
CA GLY A 98 16.76 -18.08 8.38
C GLY A 98 15.96 -17.52 9.57
N TYR A 99 15.63 -16.22 9.61
CA TYR A 99 14.84 -15.62 10.70
C TYR A 99 13.32 -15.88 10.55
N TRP A 100 12.84 -15.98 9.32
CA TRP A 100 11.41 -16.04 9.01
C TRP A 100 10.91 -17.49 8.89
N HIS A 101 9.91 -17.83 9.69
CA HIS A 101 9.34 -19.19 9.74
C HIS A 101 8.39 -19.47 8.58
N ASP A 102 7.68 -18.44 8.11
CA ASP A 102 6.83 -18.51 6.93
C ASP A 102 7.69 -18.33 5.66
N LYS A 103 7.74 -19.38 4.83
CA LYS A 103 8.57 -19.39 3.62
C LYS A 103 8.08 -18.41 2.55
N GLY A 104 6.76 -18.19 2.45
CA GLY A 104 6.18 -17.25 1.48
C GLY A 104 6.46 -15.80 1.86
N PHE A 105 6.36 -15.47 3.15
CA PHE A 105 6.76 -14.17 3.70
C PHE A 105 8.26 -13.94 3.54
N ALA A 106 9.08 -14.93 3.87
CA ALA A 106 10.54 -14.84 3.71
C ALA A 106 10.92 -14.53 2.25
N LEU A 107 10.29 -15.20 1.29
CA LEU A 107 10.50 -14.96 -0.13
C LEU A 107 10.05 -13.56 -0.54
N LYS A 108 8.85 -13.12 -0.14
CA LYS A 108 8.36 -11.76 -0.39
C LYS A 108 9.30 -10.70 0.17
N ARG A 109 9.80 -10.92 1.40
CA ARG A 109 10.71 -10.02 2.09
C ARG A 109 12.07 -9.94 1.38
N LYS A 110 12.62 -11.08 0.96
CA LYS A 110 13.84 -11.13 0.16
C LYS A 110 13.72 -10.32 -1.13
N ILE A 111 12.64 -10.55 -1.88
CA ILE A 111 12.39 -9.87 -3.16
C ILE A 111 12.27 -8.36 -2.94
N TYR A 112 11.49 -7.93 -1.94
CA TYR A 112 11.35 -6.51 -1.59
C TYR A 112 12.71 -5.86 -1.33
N LEU A 113 13.57 -6.53 -0.55
CA LEU A 113 14.89 -6.02 -0.19
C LEU A 113 15.83 -5.90 -1.40
N GLU A 114 15.79 -6.86 -2.31
CA GLU A 114 16.60 -6.85 -3.53
C GLU A 114 16.19 -5.70 -4.47
N GLU A 115 14.89 -5.48 -4.67
CA GLU A 115 14.41 -4.36 -5.49
C GLU A 115 14.63 -3.00 -4.88
N PHE A 116 14.38 -2.89 -3.58
CA PHE A 116 14.65 -1.69 -2.82
C PHE A 116 16.12 -1.27 -3.00
N ARG A 117 17.04 -2.23 -2.94
CA ARG A 117 18.47 -1.97 -3.20
C ARG A 117 18.73 -1.50 -4.62
N GLU A 118 18.14 -2.12 -5.62
CA GLU A 118 18.37 -1.70 -7.01
C GLU A 118 17.86 -0.27 -7.25
N LYS A 119 16.70 0.07 -6.69
CA LYS A 119 16.17 1.43 -6.78
C LYS A 119 17.03 2.45 -6.07
N ILE A 120 17.53 2.11 -4.88
CA ILE A 120 18.50 2.94 -4.17
C ILE A 120 19.80 3.06 -4.96
N ARG A 121 20.22 2.03 -5.71
CA ARG A 121 21.43 2.10 -6.56
C ARG A 121 21.23 3.08 -7.71
N ILE A 122 20.11 3.03 -8.41
CA ILE A 122 19.86 3.84 -9.61
C ILE A 122 19.26 5.23 -9.34
N HIS A 123 18.76 5.49 -8.12
CA HIS A 123 18.08 6.73 -7.76
C HIS A 123 18.93 7.97 -8.00
N LYS A 124 18.33 8.99 -8.65
CA LYS A 124 18.90 10.32 -8.91
C LYS A 124 18.06 11.40 -8.21
N ALA A 125 18.70 12.49 -7.78
CA ALA A 125 17.98 13.61 -7.19
C ALA A 125 16.90 14.13 -8.15
N GLY A 126 15.69 14.37 -7.63
CA GLY A 126 14.51 14.76 -8.38
C GLY A 126 13.70 13.60 -8.98
N THR A 127 14.20 12.36 -8.92
CA THR A 127 13.48 11.19 -9.48
C THR A 127 12.70 10.45 -8.39
N LYS A 128 11.38 10.49 -8.48
CA LYS A 128 10.50 9.74 -7.60
C LYS A 128 10.36 8.31 -8.11
N LEU A 129 10.58 7.33 -7.25
CA LEU A 129 10.48 5.90 -7.52
C LEU A 129 9.65 5.27 -6.42
N HIS A 130 8.75 4.35 -6.78
CA HIS A 130 8.07 3.57 -5.75
C HIS A 130 9.10 2.65 -5.07
N PRO A 131 9.11 2.47 -3.73
CA PRO A 131 10.20 1.77 -3.03
C PRO A 131 10.35 0.28 -3.36
N ALA A 132 9.28 -0.39 -3.81
CA ALA A 132 9.28 -1.77 -4.31
C ALA A 132 8.23 -1.91 -5.42
N ILE A 133 8.58 -2.46 -6.58
CA ILE A 133 7.63 -2.68 -7.69
C ILE A 133 7.95 -4.10 -8.06
N PHE A 134 7.27 -5.06 -7.44
CA PHE A 134 7.67 -6.45 -7.51
C PHE A 134 7.74 -6.89 -9.00
N LYS A 135 8.93 -7.32 -9.43
CA LYS A 135 9.32 -7.46 -10.84
C LYS A 135 10.19 -8.70 -11.08
N TYR A 136 9.87 -9.89 -10.55
CA TYR A 136 10.64 -11.12 -10.89
C TYR A 136 9.83 -12.41 -10.99
N ASP A 137 10.51 -13.55 -11.16
CA ASP A 137 10.39 -14.58 -12.21
C ASP A 137 9.20 -15.57 -12.15
N TRP A 138 8.77 -16.05 -13.33
CA TRP A 138 7.54 -16.82 -13.61
C TRP A 138 7.41 -18.13 -12.81
N MET A 139 8.53 -18.80 -12.53
CA MET A 139 8.50 -20.18 -12.01
C MET A 139 8.26 -20.29 -10.50
N ASP A 140 8.49 -19.23 -9.72
CA ASP A 140 8.29 -19.26 -8.26
C ASP A 140 6.84 -18.96 -7.82
N PHE A 141 5.96 -18.60 -8.77
CA PHE A 141 4.65 -17.98 -8.48
C PHE A 141 3.42 -18.86 -8.73
N LEU A 142 3.59 -20.01 -9.38
CA LEU A 142 2.48 -20.93 -9.66
C LEU A 142 1.82 -21.48 -8.38
N ALA A 143 2.55 -21.52 -7.27
CA ALA A 143 2.01 -21.88 -5.96
C ALA A 143 1.46 -20.69 -5.14
N SER A 144 1.81 -19.44 -5.50
CA SER A 144 1.57 -18.27 -4.65
C SER A 144 0.21 -17.60 -4.89
N LYS A 145 -0.45 -17.90 -6.02
CA LYS A 145 -1.73 -17.29 -6.43
C LYS A 145 -1.69 -15.76 -6.53
N VAL A 146 -0.51 -15.19 -6.77
CA VAL A 146 -0.32 -13.74 -6.85
C VAL A 146 0.06 -13.39 -8.30
N LEU A 147 -0.20 -12.17 -8.76
CA LEU A 147 0.37 -11.58 -9.98
C LEU A 147 0.86 -10.18 -9.64
N ILE A 148 2.07 -9.84 -10.07
CA ILE A 148 2.64 -8.52 -9.84
C ILE A 148 3.28 -7.94 -11.10
N GLY A 149 2.85 -6.73 -11.43
CA GLY A 149 3.34 -5.95 -12.55
C GLY A 149 2.82 -6.43 -13.92
N VAL A 150 2.86 -5.50 -14.88
CA VAL A 150 2.28 -5.70 -16.23
C VAL A 150 2.86 -6.88 -16.98
N LYS A 151 4.17 -7.16 -16.85
CA LYS A 151 4.79 -8.29 -17.55
C LYS A 151 4.22 -9.63 -17.11
N GLN A 152 4.10 -9.87 -15.81
CA GLN A 152 3.50 -11.11 -15.31
C GLN A 152 2.02 -11.19 -15.70
N PHE A 153 1.31 -10.07 -15.67
CA PHE A 153 -0.09 -10.02 -16.07
C PHE A 153 -0.30 -10.34 -17.55
N GLN A 154 0.52 -9.80 -18.46
CA GLN A 154 0.48 -10.10 -19.90
C GLN A 154 0.76 -11.58 -20.17
N ASN A 155 1.80 -12.09 -19.54
CA ASN A 155 2.19 -13.49 -19.54
C ASN A 155 1.06 -14.44 -19.05
N PHE A 156 0.40 -14.07 -17.96
CA PHE A 156 -0.78 -14.75 -17.44
C PHE A 156 -1.91 -14.78 -18.47
N ASN A 157 -2.18 -13.64 -19.10
CA ASN A 157 -3.25 -13.49 -20.07
C ASN A 157 -3.05 -14.39 -21.31
N GLU A 158 -1.81 -14.48 -21.79
CA GLU A 158 -1.46 -15.32 -22.94
C GLU A 158 -1.59 -16.83 -22.66
N SER A 159 -1.28 -17.26 -21.43
CA SER A 159 -1.29 -18.68 -21.05
C SER A 159 -2.67 -19.21 -20.67
N ARG A 160 -3.56 -18.38 -20.09
CA ARG A 160 -4.89 -18.80 -19.55
C ARG A 160 -4.86 -19.98 -18.57
N GLU A 161 -3.69 -20.34 -18.03
CA GLU A 161 -3.50 -21.56 -17.24
C GLU A 161 -3.78 -21.38 -15.73
N PHE A 162 -4.02 -20.15 -15.26
CA PHE A 162 -4.01 -19.84 -13.81
C PHE A 162 -5.35 -19.29 -13.29
N TYR A 163 -6.42 -20.09 -13.32
CA TYR A 163 -7.75 -19.69 -12.81
C TYR A 163 -7.85 -19.47 -11.28
N ASP A 164 -6.75 -19.62 -10.54
CA ASP A 164 -6.72 -19.55 -9.07
C ASP A 164 -5.92 -18.35 -8.54
N ILE A 165 -5.74 -17.28 -9.34
CA ILE A 165 -5.13 -16.05 -8.84
C ILE A 165 -6.04 -15.39 -7.80
N GLU A 166 -5.47 -15.11 -6.63
CA GLU A 166 -6.11 -14.49 -5.48
C GLU A 166 -5.62 -13.07 -5.22
N HIS A 167 -4.44 -12.68 -5.72
CA HIS A 167 -3.88 -11.36 -5.46
C HIS A 167 -3.26 -10.75 -6.71
N VAL A 168 -3.63 -9.53 -7.07
CA VAL A 168 -3.05 -8.80 -8.19
C VAL A 168 -2.55 -7.46 -7.69
N ASN A 169 -1.29 -7.13 -8.00
CA ASN A 169 -0.72 -5.81 -7.80
C ASN A 169 -0.22 -5.28 -9.15
N LEU A 170 -0.80 -4.17 -9.61
CA LEU A 170 -0.34 -3.46 -10.80
C LEU A 170 -0.04 -1.99 -10.46
N ASP A 171 0.52 -1.75 -9.28
CA ASP A 171 0.82 -0.40 -8.84
C ASP A 171 1.90 0.24 -9.73
N GLY A 172 1.79 1.55 -9.97
CA GLY A 172 2.82 2.31 -10.68
C GLY A 172 3.05 1.85 -12.13
N CYS A 173 2.06 1.20 -12.74
CA CYS A 173 2.16 0.60 -14.07
C CYS A 173 1.76 1.56 -15.21
N ASN A 174 1.48 2.83 -14.90
CA ASN A 174 0.99 3.85 -15.83
C ASN A 174 -0.32 3.45 -16.55
N LEU A 175 -1.16 2.66 -15.87
CA LEU A 175 -2.45 2.23 -16.39
C LEU A 175 -3.40 3.42 -16.48
N LYS A 176 -4.11 3.55 -17.62
CA LYS A 176 -5.20 4.54 -17.78
C LYS A 176 -6.58 3.95 -17.51
N SER A 177 -6.67 2.64 -17.54
CA SER A 177 -7.87 1.86 -17.23
C SER A 177 -7.44 0.54 -16.60
N ILE A 178 -8.39 -0.14 -15.96
CA ILE A 178 -8.19 -1.50 -15.44
C ILE A 178 -8.18 -2.45 -16.65
N PRO A 179 -7.15 -3.30 -16.83
CA PRO A 179 -7.15 -4.29 -17.91
C PRO A 179 -8.36 -5.23 -17.84
N GLU A 180 -9.04 -5.46 -18.97
CA GLU A 180 -10.29 -6.24 -19.01
C GLU A 180 -10.15 -7.65 -18.44
N GLU A 181 -8.97 -8.25 -18.58
CA GLU A 181 -8.72 -9.63 -18.18
C GLU A 181 -8.64 -9.81 -16.67
N ILE A 182 -8.52 -8.71 -15.90
CA ILE A 182 -8.70 -8.74 -14.45
C ILE A 182 -10.11 -9.22 -14.10
N TYR A 183 -11.12 -8.82 -14.88
CA TYR A 183 -12.52 -9.11 -14.58
C TYR A 183 -12.88 -10.60 -14.67
N ASP A 184 -12.03 -11.41 -15.29
CA ASP A 184 -12.19 -12.87 -15.36
C ASP A 184 -11.66 -13.60 -14.10
N LEU A 185 -10.93 -12.91 -13.23
CA LEU A 185 -10.33 -13.47 -12.00
C LEU A 185 -11.37 -13.62 -10.88
N ARG A 186 -12.26 -14.59 -10.99
CA ARG A 186 -13.35 -14.84 -10.01
C ARG A 186 -12.88 -15.16 -8.59
N ASN A 187 -11.65 -15.66 -8.45
CA ASN A 187 -11.03 -15.99 -7.16
C ASN A 187 -10.24 -14.84 -6.54
N LEU A 188 -10.15 -13.69 -7.22
CA LEU A 188 -9.37 -12.54 -6.77
C LEU A 188 -9.89 -12.02 -5.43
N LYS A 189 -9.01 -11.97 -4.43
CA LYS A 189 -9.26 -11.48 -3.07
C LYS A 189 -8.69 -10.09 -2.84
N THR A 190 -7.57 -9.75 -3.48
CA THR A 190 -6.97 -8.42 -3.38
C THR A 190 -6.59 -7.89 -4.76
N LEU A 191 -6.97 -6.65 -5.04
CA LEU A 191 -6.57 -5.92 -6.23
C LEU A 191 -5.95 -4.58 -5.81
N SER A 192 -4.67 -4.39 -6.13
CA SER A 192 -3.94 -3.14 -5.94
C SER A 192 -3.63 -2.52 -7.28
N LEU A 193 -4.05 -1.27 -7.46
CA LEU A 193 -3.93 -0.47 -8.67
C LEU A 193 -3.41 0.93 -8.36
N GLU A 194 -2.64 1.08 -7.29
CA GLU A 194 -2.19 2.37 -6.79
C GLU A 194 -1.22 3.07 -7.75
N PHE A 195 -1.11 4.39 -7.67
CA PHE A 195 -0.15 5.19 -8.46
C PHE A 195 -0.27 4.99 -9.98
N ASN A 196 -1.50 4.85 -10.48
CA ASN A 196 -1.80 4.80 -11.90
C ASN A 196 -2.49 6.10 -12.36
N GLN A 197 -3.04 6.08 -13.58
CA GLN A 197 -3.74 7.20 -14.21
C GLN A 197 -5.20 6.80 -14.50
N ILE A 198 -5.77 5.93 -13.67
CA ILE A 198 -7.13 5.40 -13.87
C ILE A 198 -8.13 6.50 -13.53
N SER A 199 -8.96 6.87 -14.50
CA SER A 199 -9.99 7.91 -14.35
C SER A 199 -11.37 7.34 -14.03
N GLU A 200 -11.61 6.06 -14.34
CA GLU A 200 -12.89 5.38 -14.13
C GLU A 200 -12.72 3.91 -13.73
N ILE A 201 -13.74 3.38 -13.05
CA ILE A 201 -13.84 1.96 -12.72
C ILE A 201 -14.99 1.38 -13.55
N ASP A 202 -14.71 0.36 -14.35
CA ASP A 202 -15.74 -0.22 -15.21
C ASP A 202 -16.76 -1.03 -14.40
N LYS A 203 -17.97 -1.17 -14.95
CA LYS A 203 -19.05 -1.96 -14.32
C LYS A 203 -18.66 -3.43 -14.14
N GLU A 204 -17.79 -3.93 -15.00
CA GLU A 204 -17.23 -5.28 -15.02
C GLU A 204 -16.40 -5.59 -13.76
N THR A 205 -15.94 -4.56 -13.02
CA THR A 205 -15.34 -4.76 -11.70
C THR A 205 -16.24 -5.57 -10.76
N SER A 206 -17.56 -5.47 -10.93
CA SER A 206 -18.53 -6.28 -10.17
C SER A 206 -18.43 -7.80 -10.41
N ASN A 207 -17.70 -8.24 -11.44
CA ASN A 207 -17.41 -9.66 -11.67
C ASN A 207 -16.47 -10.28 -10.63
N LEU A 208 -15.70 -9.45 -9.91
CA LEU A 208 -14.74 -9.86 -8.88
C LEU A 208 -15.46 -10.23 -7.57
N VAL A 209 -16.33 -11.24 -7.62
CA VAL A 209 -17.25 -11.63 -6.53
C VAL A 209 -16.55 -12.03 -5.22
N SER A 210 -15.27 -12.44 -5.31
CA SER A 210 -14.44 -12.84 -4.17
C SER A 210 -13.60 -11.71 -3.59
N LEU A 211 -13.64 -10.50 -4.18
CA LEU A 211 -12.76 -9.39 -3.83
C LEU A 211 -13.04 -8.89 -2.42
N LYS A 212 -11.99 -8.83 -1.61
CA LYS A 212 -12.02 -8.39 -0.21
C LYS A 212 -11.36 -7.04 -0.03
N HIS A 213 -10.32 -6.73 -0.77
CA HIS A 213 -9.62 -5.45 -0.68
C HIS A 213 -9.35 -4.89 -2.07
N LEU A 214 -9.69 -3.61 -2.25
CA LEU A 214 -9.49 -2.86 -3.48
C LEU A 214 -8.77 -1.56 -3.14
N TYR A 215 -7.54 -1.41 -3.66
CA TYR A 215 -6.70 -0.23 -3.47
C TYR A 215 -6.56 0.52 -4.80
N LEU A 216 -7.00 1.78 -4.82
CA LEU A 216 -7.06 2.64 -6.00
C LEU A 216 -6.36 3.97 -5.74
N ASP A 217 -5.44 3.99 -4.80
CA ASP A 217 -4.86 5.23 -4.28
C ASP A 217 -4.00 5.91 -5.34
N TYR A 218 -3.95 7.24 -5.29
CA TYR A 218 -3.16 8.05 -6.23
C TYR A 218 -3.49 7.75 -7.71
N ASN A 219 -4.78 7.74 -8.03
CA ASN A 219 -5.31 7.68 -9.39
C ASN A 219 -5.99 9.01 -9.76
N GLN A 220 -6.82 9.00 -10.80
CA GLN A 220 -7.52 10.19 -11.32
C GLN A 220 -9.05 10.01 -11.24
N LEU A 221 -9.53 9.17 -10.33
CA LEU A 221 -10.96 8.86 -10.22
C LEU A 221 -11.76 10.09 -9.80
N GLU A 222 -12.77 10.45 -10.57
CA GLU A 222 -13.74 11.52 -10.22
C GLU A 222 -14.95 10.97 -9.47
N SER A 223 -15.26 9.69 -9.66
CA SER A 223 -16.38 9.02 -9.00
C SER A 223 -16.17 7.52 -8.89
N LEU A 224 -16.98 6.87 -8.05
CA LEU A 224 -17.10 5.41 -8.00
C LEU A 224 -18.44 5.00 -8.63
N PRO A 225 -18.47 3.94 -9.45
CA PRO A 225 -19.68 3.49 -10.10
C PRO A 225 -20.63 2.80 -9.10
N GLU A 226 -21.94 2.81 -9.39
CA GLU A 226 -22.93 2.08 -8.59
C GLU A 226 -22.72 0.54 -8.61
N SER A 227 -21.95 0.03 -9.57
CA SER A 227 -21.56 -1.39 -9.63
C SER A 227 -20.64 -1.80 -8.47
N ILE A 228 -19.97 -0.85 -7.79
CA ILE A 228 -19.08 -1.17 -6.66
C ILE A 228 -19.85 -1.87 -5.52
N GLY A 229 -21.14 -1.56 -5.35
CA GLY A 229 -21.99 -2.21 -4.35
C GLY A 229 -22.37 -3.66 -4.66
N ASN A 230 -21.91 -4.22 -5.78
CA ASN A 230 -22.04 -5.64 -6.11
C ASN A 230 -20.84 -6.48 -5.63
N LEU A 231 -19.77 -5.85 -5.12
CA LEU A 231 -18.61 -6.53 -4.53
C LEU A 231 -18.93 -7.05 -3.12
N LEU A 232 -19.87 -7.99 -2.99
CA LEU A 232 -20.45 -8.38 -1.69
C LEU A 232 -19.44 -8.93 -0.66
N SER A 233 -18.26 -9.37 -1.12
CA SER A 233 -17.16 -9.85 -0.29
C SER A 233 -16.21 -8.74 0.22
N LEU A 234 -16.40 -7.50 -0.25
CA LEU A 234 -15.48 -6.39 0.02
C LEU A 234 -15.47 -6.04 1.50
N LYS A 235 -14.26 -5.91 2.05
CA LYS A 235 -13.96 -5.58 3.45
C LYS A 235 -13.25 -4.25 3.57
N GLY A 236 -12.41 -3.92 2.60
CA GLY A 236 -11.66 -2.68 2.53
C GLY A 236 -11.71 -2.04 1.15
N LEU A 237 -11.87 -0.73 1.12
CA LEU A 237 -11.78 0.10 -0.07
C LEU A 237 -10.89 1.30 0.20
N SER A 238 -9.87 1.51 -0.63
CA SER A 238 -9.03 2.71 -0.58
C SER A 238 -9.16 3.48 -1.88
N VAL A 239 -9.45 4.78 -1.78
CA VAL A 239 -9.54 5.72 -2.91
C VAL A 239 -8.76 7.00 -2.60
N VAL A 240 -7.72 6.88 -1.77
CA VAL A 240 -6.93 8.00 -1.26
C VAL A 240 -6.31 8.77 -2.42
N HIS A 241 -6.26 10.10 -2.30
CA HIS A 241 -5.70 11.00 -3.31
C HIS A 241 -6.27 10.78 -4.72
N ASN A 242 -7.58 10.66 -4.79
CA ASN A 242 -8.37 10.77 -6.01
C ASN A 242 -9.28 12.02 -5.95
N ASN A 243 -10.01 12.31 -7.02
CA ASN A 243 -10.94 13.44 -7.11
C ASN A 243 -12.39 13.05 -6.74
N VAL A 244 -12.58 11.96 -5.98
CA VAL A 244 -13.91 11.45 -5.62
C VAL A 244 -14.59 12.39 -4.63
N GLU A 245 -15.73 12.96 -5.00
CA GLU A 245 -16.48 13.86 -4.10
C GLU A 245 -17.51 13.13 -3.23
N ARG A 246 -18.02 11.99 -3.70
CA ARG A 246 -19.15 11.29 -3.08
C ARG A 246 -19.03 9.78 -3.26
N LEU A 247 -19.48 9.04 -2.24
CA LEU A 247 -19.67 7.59 -2.33
C LEU A 247 -21.04 7.26 -2.96
N PRO A 248 -21.13 6.25 -3.85
CA PRO A 248 -22.38 5.81 -4.45
C PRO A 248 -23.29 5.14 -3.40
N ILE A 249 -24.61 5.25 -3.58
CA ILE A 249 -25.57 4.78 -2.56
C ILE A 249 -25.54 3.27 -2.41
N SER A 250 -25.11 2.54 -3.45
CA SER A 250 -24.92 1.09 -3.45
C SER A 250 -23.90 0.59 -2.45
N ILE A 251 -22.98 1.42 -1.91
CA ILE A 251 -22.05 0.99 -0.84
C ILE A 251 -22.80 0.44 0.37
N LYS A 252 -24.03 0.90 0.65
CA LYS A 252 -24.87 0.35 1.74
C LYS A 252 -25.18 -1.16 1.58
N LYS A 253 -25.01 -1.73 0.39
CA LYS A 253 -25.19 -3.16 0.12
C LYS A 253 -24.03 -4.01 0.63
N LEU A 254 -22.86 -3.40 0.83
CA LEU A 254 -21.60 -4.08 1.18
C LEU A 254 -21.56 -4.42 2.68
N LYS A 255 -22.29 -5.45 3.08
CA LYS A 255 -22.44 -5.86 4.50
C LYS A 255 -21.14 -6.28 5.19
N ASN A 256 -20.10 -6.61 4.41
CA ASN A 256 -18.79 -7.03 4.91
C ASN A 256 -17.78 -5.89 4.97
N LEU A 257 -18.11 -4.71 4.42
CA LEU A 257 -17.21 -3.57 4.36
C LEU A 257 -17.00 -3.02 5.76
N LYS A 258 -15.74 -2.81 6.14
CA LYS A 258 -15.35 -2.36 7.47
C LYS A 258 -14.77 -0.96 7.45
N TYR A 259 -14.04 -0.62 6.39
CA TYR A 259 -13.34 0.64 6.28
C TYR A 259 -13.30 1.14 4.83
N ILE A 260 -13.37 2.45 4.69
CA ILE A 260 -13.15 3.18 3.45
C ILE A 260 -12.16 4.30 3.74
N TYR A 261 -10.99 4.28 3.11
CA TYR A 261 -10.01 5.37 3.20
C TYR A 261 -10.32 6.38 2.10
N VAL A 262 -10.54 7.62 2.51
CA VAL A 262 -10.96 8.70 1.61
C VAL A 262 -10.05 9.91 1.72
N ARG A 263 -8.83 9.70 2.25
CA ARG A 263 -7.89 10.77 2.49
C ARG A 263 -7.56 11.53 1.21
N GLY A 264 -7.56 12.85 1.26
CA GLY A 264 -7.23 13.68 0.09
C GLY A 264 -8.22 13.55 -1.08
N THR A 265 -9.47 13.16 -0.78
CA THR A 265 -10.61 13.23 -1.70
C THR A 265 -11.55 14.39 -1.32
N GLY A 266 -12.68 14.55 -2.01
CA GLY A 266 -13.73 15.50 -1.61
C GLY A 266 -14.62 15.02 -0.45
N ILE A 267 -14.44 13.79 0.04
CA ILE A 267 -15.27 13.19 1.09
C ILE A 267 -14.72 13.55 2.47
N ASN A 268 -15.43 14.45 3.16
CA ASN A 268 -15.04 14.96 4.49
C ASN A 268 -16.00 14.54 5.61
N ARG A 269 -16.97 13.67 5.32
CA ARG A 269 -17.95 13.17 6.30
C ARG A 269 -18.57 11.86 5.84
N VAL A 270 -19.15 11.11 6.79
CA VAL A 270 -19.97 9.92 6.48
C VAL A 270 -21.21 10.34 5.68
N PRO A 271 -21.51 9.68 4.53
CA PRO A 271 -22.78 9.85 3.84
C PRO A 271 -23.98 9.42 4.70
N ILE A 272 -25.11 10.16 4.60
CA ILE A 272 -26.32 9.94 5.42
C ILE A 272 -26.87 8.51 5.32
N PHE A 273 -26.63 7.82 4.19
CA PHE A 273 -27.11 6.45 3.97
C PHE A 273 -26.27 5.37 4.68
N LEU A 274 -25.07 5.68 5.18
CA LEU A 274 -24.24 4.78 5.99
C LEU A 274 -24.54 5.00 7.47
N LYS A 275 -25.69 4.48 7.91
CA LYS A 275 -26.12 4.56 9.31
C LYS A 275 -25.15 3.80 10.21
N ASN A 276 -24.89 4.33 11.41
CA ASN A 276 -23.99 3.77 12.43
C ASN A 276 -22.50 3.74 12.06
N SER A 277 -22.10 4.31 10.93
CA SER A 277 -20.70 4.48 10.56
C SER A 277 -20.10 5.71 11.24
N ARG A 278 -18.79 5.68 11.52
CA ARG A 278 -18.04 6.82 12.08
C ARG A 278 -17.02 7.34 11.07
N PHE A 279 -16.80 8.65 11.06
CA PHE A 279 -15.71 9.28 10.33
C PHE A 279 -14.59 9.61 11.30
N ASP A 280 -13.40 9.09 11.06
CA ASP A 280 -12.19 9.52 11.73
C ASP A 280 -11.56 10.66 10.93
N THR A 281 -11.57 11.85 11.53
CA THR A 281 -11.03 13.07 10.90
C THR A 281 -9.52 13.09 10.85
N LEU A 282 -8.81 12.30 11.66
CA LEU A 282 -7.35 12.27 11.69
C LEU A 282 -6.81 11.39 10.56
N SER A 283 -7.42 10.22 10.36
CA SER A 283 -7.04 9.28 9.30
C SER A 283 -7.85 9.46 8.01
N GLU A 284 -8.86 10.35 8.01
CA GLU A 284 -9.83 10.54 6.92
C GLU A 284 -10.41 9.19 6.45
N THR A 285 -10.90 8.41 7.42
CA THR A 285 -11.41 7.04 7.24
C THR A 285 -12.86 6.92 7.69
N ILE A 286 -13.69 6.27 6.89
CA ILE A 286 -15.05 5.87 7.26
C ILE A 286 -15.01 4.44 7.78
N TYR A 287 -15.40 4.23 9.03
CA TYR A 287 -15.59 2.90 9.61
C TYR A 287 -17.07 2.55 9.61
N LEU A 288 -17.42 1.37 9.08
CA LEU A 288 -18.81 0.90 8.99
C LEU A 288 -19.24 -0.02 10.13
#